data_AF-U9UE50-F1
#
_entry.id   AF-U9UE50-F1
#
_cell.length_a   1.000
_cell.length_b   1.000
_cell.length_c   1.000
_cell.angle_alpha   90.00
_cell.angle_beta   90.00
_cell.angle_gamma   90.00
#
_symmetry.space_group_name_H-M   'P 1'
#
loop_
_entity.id
_entity.type
_entity.pdbx_description
1 polymer ?
#
loop_
_entity_poly.entity_id
_entity_poly.type
_entity_poly.pdbx_seq_one_letter_code
_entity_poly.pdbx_strand_id
1 'polypeptide(L)'
;MVYEWAELGTLKNVYKNYKIDWEAKISIARDICRGLAFLQSVRIFHHDIRCESVLINENIQPKLTNFKFAREFDAYPIPIDNINALIHWLAPEKLGHIIADWDKKPKKMEEARYTIQCEIFSFGMLLWELAFQKIPYEGMSMLDIQKHVLKGKRETLNFGLSPHPIQREFGEIIKLAWQQDPSLRPGIQLLFNKLQESYEKNVLSNKGSPLMRPLKEKENTINSTTGDEELVGSFLSDSEDQNELTPPIVIPLIPVREGLQAHLEDNYKKAWECFETNANVGDIIAMYWQGYYYLEGKYIDKNKQKAMESFRKAADAGNTYAQLRYAFCLIDKENKNIDINKFMKYLQLAADNNNATALYNLGDVYFSGKLGIKKDKEKGIYYLRQAALQKQAKAKEILETVVPLIPVKEGLRAHKEKDYKKAWECFEANANVGDILAIYWQGYYYLEGKHVEKNKQKAMELFRKAADAGNADAQLRYAFCLIDKENKSIDS
;
A
#
# COMPACT_ATOMS: atom_id res chain seq x y z
N MET A 1 19.25 18.80 8.99
CA MET A 1 18.17 17.93 9.52
C MET A 1 18.59 17.50 10.92
N VAL A 2 17.65 17.50 11.86
CA VAL A 2 17.84 16.96 13.21
C VAL A 2 17.03 15.67 13.28
N TYR A 3 17.64 14.59 13.77
CA TYR A 3 17.01 13.27 13.87
C TYR A 3 16.93 12.85 15.32
N GLU A 4 16.00 11.93 15.62
CA GLU A 4 16.00 11.21 16.89
C GLU A 4 17.29 10.39 17.02
N TRP A 5 17.86 10.37 18.22
CA TRP A 5 19.07 9.61 18.49
C TRP A 5 18.75 8.10 18.57
N ALA A 6 19.66 7.28 18.07
CA ALA A 6 19.58 5.82 18.15
C ALA A 6 20.94 5.30 18.63
N GLU A 7 20.96 4.80 19.87
CA GLU A 7 22.17 4.58 20.66
C GLU A 7 23.09 3.51 20.06
N LEU A 8 22.52 2.52 19.38
CA LEU A 8 23.28 1.38 18.84
C LEU A 8 23.71 1.59 17.38
N GLY A 9 23.39 2.74 16.79
CA GLY A 9 23.73 3.06 15.40
C GLY A 9 22.91 2.25 14.39
N THR A 10 23.49 2.00 13.21
CA THR A 10 22.81 1.23 12.15
C THR A 10 22.71 -0.25 12.51
N LEU A 11 21.70 -0.96 12.04
CA LEU A 11 21.53 -2.40 12.24
C LEU A 11 22.73 -3.19 11.68
N LYS A 12 23.39 -2.65 10.66
CA LYS A 12 24.69 -3.15 10.20
C LYS A 12 25.79 -3.03 11.25
N ASN A 13 25.91 -1.88 11.92
CA ASN A 13 26.85 -1.74 13.03
C ASN A 13 26.49 -2.68 14.18
N VAL A 14 25.19 -2.85 14.46
CA VAL A 14 24.71 -3.78 15.49
C VAL A 14 25.14 -5.21 15.19
N TYR A 15 24.84 -5.77 14.02
CA TYR A 15 25.20 -7.17 13.76
C TYR A 15 26.71 -7.41 13.60
N LYS A 16 27.50 -6.34 13.38
CA LYS A 16 28.98 -6.41 13.38
C LYS A 16 29.58 -6.50 14.79
N ASN A 17 28.88 -5.97 15.79
CA ASN A 17 29.37 -5.88 17.17
C ASN A 17 28.63 -6.83 18.12
N TYR A 18 27.42 -7.27 17.75
CA TYR A 18 26.55 -8.09 18.56
C TYR A 18 26.08 -9.32 17.78
N LYS A 19 26.00 -10.47 18.46
CA LYS A 19 25.22 -11.60 18.00
C LYS A 19 23.75 -11.33 18.34
N ILE A 20 22.93 -11.22 17.31
CA ILE A 20 21.47 -11.02 17.46
C ILE A 20 20.79 -12.40 17.53
N ASP A 21 20.08 -12.66 18.63
CA ASP A 21 19.34 -13.91 18.82
C ASP A 21 18.07 -13.93 17.92
N TRP A 22 17.49 -15.10 17.66
CA TRP A 22 16.42 -15.25 16.65
C TRP A 22 15.12 -14.52 17.04
N GLU A 23 14.82 -14.44 18.34
CA GLU A 23 13.72 -13.67 18.92
C GLU A 23 13.88 -12.16 18.63
N ALA A 24 15.11 -11.65 18.72
CA ALA A 24 15.41 -10.27 18.36
C ALA A 24 15.34 -10.06 16.85
N LYS A 25 15.87 -11.00 16.03
CA LYS A 25 15.78 -10.91 14.57
C LYS A 25 14.34 -10.83 14.07
N ILE A 26 13.44 -11.67 14.60
CA ILE A 26 12.02 -11.64 14.19
C ILE A 26 11.32 -10.37 14.66
N SER A 27 11.62 -9.87 15.86
CA SER A 27 11.09 -8.59 16.35
C SER A 27 11.51 -7.42 15.45
N ILE A 28 12.81 -7.34 15.14
CA ILE A 28 13.38 -6.29 14.29
C ILE A 28 12.79 -6.37 12.87
N ALA A 29 12.77 -7.55 12.26
CA ALA A 29 12.21 -7.75 10.92
C ALA A 29 10.74 -7.32 10.83
N ARG A 30 9.94 -7.72 11.81
CA ARG A 30 8.51 -7.35 11.92
C ARG A 30 8.33 -5.84 12.02
N ASP A 31 9.11 -5.17 12.85
CA ASP A 31 8.97 -3.72 13.07
C ASP A 31 9.49 -2.89 11.88
N ILE A 32 10.55 -3.35 11.20
CA ILE A 32 10.97 -2.80 9.89
C ILE A 32 9.84 -2.95 8.87
N CYS A 33 9.25 -4.15 8.77
CA CYS A 33 8.14 -4.43 7.85
C CYS A 33 6.94 -3.51 8.12
N ARG A 34 6.62 -3.25 9.39
CA ARG A 34 5.58 -2.29 9.80
C ARG A 34 5.88 -0.88 9.31
N GLY A 35 7.13 -0.42 9.45
CA GLY A 35 7.58 0.88 8.94
C GLY A 35 7.45 0.99 7.41
N LEU A 36 7.86 -0.05 6.68
CA LEU A 36 7.71 -0.10 5.22
C LEU A 36 6.25 -0.12 4.78
N ALA A 37 5.40 -0.87 5.49
CA ALA A 37 3.96 -0.88 5.24
C ALA A 37 3.33 0.51 5.44
N PHE A 38 3.78 1.27 6.45
CA PHE A 38 3.38 2.66 6.62
C PHE A 38 3.83 3.54 5.45
N LEU A 39 5.08 3.44 5.00
CA LEU A 39 5.56 4.23 3.84
C LEU A 39 4.74 3.95 2.57
N GLN A 40 4.38 2.69 2.33
CA GLN A 40 3.54 2.32 1.20
C GLN A 40 2.11 2.88 1.32
N SER A 41 1.55 2.96 2.54
CA SER A 41 0.20 3.52 2.74
C SER A 41 0.14 5.02 2.44
N VAL A 42 1.25 5.74 2.69
CA VAL A 42 1.41 7.16 2.32
C VAL A 42 2.02 7.34 0.92
N ARG A 43 2.11 6.27 0.11
CA ARG A 43 2.62 6.25 -1.27
C ARG A 43 4.05 6.78 -1.42
N ILE A 44 4.92 6.46 -0.47
CA ILE A 44 6.36 6.79 -0.49
C ILE A 44 7.18 5.52 -0.66
N PHE A 45 8.06 5.51 -1.66
CA PHE A 45 9.15 4.55 -1.78
C PHE A 45 10.34 5.01 -0.95
N HIS A 46 10.98 4.09 -0.24
CA HIS A 46 12.21 4.33 0.53
C HIS A 46 13.47 4.32 -0.36
N HIS A 47 13.51 3.48 -1.40
CA HIS A 47 14.63 3.29 -2.34
C HIS A 47 15.95 2.71 -1.78
N ASP A 48 16.13 2.60 -0.46
CA ASP A 48 17.37 2.13 0.17
C ASP A 48 17.07 1.19 1.36
N ILE A 49 16.43 0.06 1.09
CA ILE A 49 15.99 -0.90 2.13
C ILE A 49 17.10 -1.91 2.41
N ARG A 50 17.92 -1.65 3.44
CA ARG A 50 19.06 -2.47 3.88
C ARG A 50 19.33 -2.29 5.37
N CYS A 51 20.14 -3.14 6.00
CA CYS A 51 20.47 -2.96 7.42
C CYS A 51 21.28 -1.68 7.72
N GLU A 52 21.97 -1.10 6.73
CA GLU A 52 22.62 0.21 6.86
C GLU A 52 21.60 1.35 7.04
N SER A 53 20.41 1.22 6.45
CA SER A 53 19.35 2.24 6.45
C SER A 53 18.34 2.06 7.59
N VAL A 54 18.69 1.24 8.58
CA VAL A 54 17.88 0.99 9.77
C VAL A 54 18.72 1.35 10.98
N LEU A 55 18.25 2.25 11.83
CA LEU A 55 18.84 2.56 13.12
C LEU A 55 18.21 1.71 14.21
N ILE A 56 18.98 1.35 15.24
CA ILE A 56 18.50 0.58 16.40
C ILE A 56 18.70 1.41 17.67
N ASN A 57 17.64 1.57 18.47
CA ASN A 57 17.73 2.20 19.78
C ASN A 57 18.10 1.19 20.89
N GLU A 58 18.32 1.68 22.11
CA GLU A 58 18.62 0.87 23.29
C GLU A 58 17.59 -0.24 23.58
N ASN A 59 16.34 -0.08 23.12
CA ASN A 59 15.25 -1.04 23.30
C ASN A 59 15.14 -2.06 22.15
N ILE A 60 16.17 -2.17 21.29
CA ILE A 60 16.20 -3.08 20.13
C ILE A 60 15.09 -2.73 19.09
N GLN A 61 14.57 -1.51 19.12
CA GLN A 61 13.54 -1.08 18.18
C GLN A 61 14.17 -0.48 16.93
N PRO A 62 13.79 -0.96 15.73
CA PRO A 62 14.30 -0.43 14.48
C PRO A 62 13.58 0.83 14.04
N LYS A 63 14.33 1.78 13.49
CA LYS A 63 13.84 2.99 12.84
C LYS A 63 14.42 3.12 11.44
N LEU A 64 13.54 3.25 10.44
CA LEU A 64 13.97 3.52 9.07
C LEU A 64 14.64 4.89 8.99
N THR A 65 15.73 4.99 8.23
CA THR A 65 16.49 6.23 8.03
C THR A 65 16.97 6.34 6.57
N ASN A 66 17.79 7.34 6.26
CA ASN A 66 18.32 7.59 4.92
C ASN A 66 17.24 7.86 3.85
N PHE A 67 16.23 8.66 4.20
CA PHE A 67 15.16 9.12 3.31
C PHE A 67 15.63 10.07 2.20
N LYS A 68 16.94 10.30 2.02
CA LYS A 68 17.51 11.10 0.93
C LYS A 68 16.99 10.63 -0.44
N PHE A 69 16.81 9.32 -0.59
CA PHE A 69 16.35 8.69 -1.82
C PHE A 69 14.84 8.41 -1.82
N ALA A 70 14.12 8.76 -0.76
CA ALA A 70 12.70 8.48 -0.68
C ALA A 70 11.89 9.37 -1.63
N ARG A 71 10.90 8.80 -2.31
CA ARG A 71 10.13 9.47 -3.36
C ARG A 71 8.68 9.03 -3.35
N GLU A 72 7.78 9.91 -3.76
CA GLU A 72 6.39 9.54 -4.00
C GLU A 72 6.27 8.57 -5.19
N PHE A 73 5.22 7.74 -5.20
CA PHE A 73 5.01 6.75 -6.27
C PHE A 73 4.90 7.36 -7.68
N ASP A 74 4.48 8.62 -7.76
CA ASP A 74 4.23 9.35 -8.99
C ASP A 74 5.34 10.37 -9.33
N ALA A 75 6.41 10.40 -8.53
CA ALA A 75 7.56 11.26 -8.78
C ALA A 75 8.33 10.83 -10.04
N TYR A 76 8.96 11.80 -10.71
CA TYR A 76 9.81 11.54 -11.86
C TYR A 76 10.97 10.59 -11.50
N PRO A 77 11.31 9.63 -12.39
CA PRO A 77 12.50 8.80 -12.21
C PRO A 77 13.76 9.66 -12.09
N ILE A 78 14.57 9.42 -11.06
CA ILE A 78 15.89 10.04 -10.90
C ILE A 78 16.93 8.92 -10.90
N PRO A 79 18.09 9.11 -11.58
CA PRO A 79 19.19 8.16 -11.54
C PRO A 79 19.63 7.80 -10.12
N ILE A 80 20.02 6.54 -9.91
CA ILE A 80 20.55 6.08 -8.63
C ILE A 80 22.00 6.54 -8.50
N ASP A 81 22.25 7.60 -7.74
CA ASP A 81 23.59 8.23 -7.58
C ASP A 81 24.65 7.29 -6.96
N ASN A 82 24.26 6.28 -6.19
CA ASN A 82 25.18 5.36 -5.50
C ASN A 82 24.85 3.88 -5.77
N ILE A 83 24.88 3.50 -7.03
CA ILE A 83 24.50 2.15 -7.46
C ILE A 83 25.44 1.07 -6.92
N ASN A 84 26.72 1.40 -6.72
CA ASN A 84 27.74 0.50 -6.20
C ASN A 84 27.39 0.02 -4.79
N ALA A 85 26.89 0.90 -3.94
CA ALA A 85 26.47 0.51 -2.61
C ALA A 85 25.17 -0.31 -2.62
N LEU A 86 24.24 -0.03 -3.53
CA LEU A 86 22.89 -0.59 -3.52
C LEU A 86 22.77 -1.94 -4.24
N ILE A 87 23.71 -2.29 -5.11
CA ILE A 87 23.54 -3.40 -6.05
C ILE A 87 23.20 -4.74 -5.40
N HIS A 88 23.70 -5.00 -4.19
CA HIS A 88 23.47 -6.27 -3.50
C HIS A 88 22.01 -6.49 -3.07
N TRP A 89 21.19 -5.44 -3.04
CA TRP A 89 19.78 -5.49 -2.63
C TRP A 89 18.80 -5.12 -3.76
N LEU A 90 19.31 -4.80 -4.96
CA LEU A 90 18.46 -4.38 -6.08
C LEU A 90 17.74 -5.56 -6.74
N ALA A 91 16.48 -5.31 -7.11
CA ALA A 91 15.65 -6.28 -7.79
C ALA A 91 16.12 -6.57 -9.23
N PRO A 92 15.89 -7.78 -9.78
CA PRO A 92 16.31 -8.15 -11.14
C PRO A 92 15.88 -7.17 -12.23
N GLU A 93 14.63 -6.71 -12.18
CA GLU A 93 14.05 -5.75 -13.13
C GLU A 93 14.70 -4.36 -13.04
N LYS A 94 15.38 -4.03 -11.94
CA LYS A 94 16.18 -2.83 -11.82
C LYS A 94 17.62 -3.06 -12.25
N LEU A 95 18.19 -4.19 -11.84
CA LEU A 95 19.53 -4.60 -12.24
C LEU A 95 19.67 -4.69 -13.76
N GLY A 96 18.66 -5.19 -14.48
CA GLY A 96 18.67 -5.32 -15.94
C GLY A 96 18.80 -4.00 -16.70
N HIS A 97 18.46 -2.87 -16.07
CA HIS A 97 18.54 -1.53 -16.66
C HIS A 97 19.83 -0.78 -16.29
N ILE A 98 20.71 -1.39 -15.49
CA ILE A 98 22.00 -0.81 -15.14
C ILE A 98 22.97 -1.10 -16.29
N ILE A 99 23.23 -0.09 -17.13
CA ILE A 99 24.22 -0.18 -18.19
C ILE A 99 25.62 -0.06 -17.56
N ALA A 100 26.48 -1.05 -17.78
CA ALA A 100 27.86 -1.05 -17.29
C ALA A 100 28.79 -0.08 -18.07
N ASP A 101 28.32 0.44 -19.21
CA ASP A 101 29.09 1.20 -20.19
C ASP A 101 28.36 2.54 -20.52
N TRP A 102 28.76 3.62 -19.83
CA TRP A 102 28.09 4.94 -19.91
C TRP A 102 28.14 5.55 -21.33
N ASP A 103 29.08 5.11 -22.17
CA ASP A 103 29.30 5.60 -23.53
C ASP A 103 28.32 5.01 -24.57
N LYS A 104 27.50 4.01 -24.20
CA LYS A 104 26.53 3.35 -25.08
C LYS A 104 25.09 3.52 -24.62
N LYS A 105 24.66 4.75 -24.32
CA LYS A 105 23.24 5.04 -24.07
C LYS A 105 22.41 4.86 -25.37
N PRO A 106 21.49 3.88 -25.46
CA PRO A 106 20.52 3.86 -26.56
C PRO A 106 19.56 5.06 -26.44
N LYS A 107 19.20 5.65 -27.58
CA LYS A 107 18.40 6.90 -27.67
C LYS A 107 16.96 6.81 -27.12
N LYS A 108 16.47 5.62 -26.75
CA LYS A 108 15.15 5.37 -26.13
C LYS A 108 15.21 4.03 -25.39
N MET A 109 15.62 4.03 -24.13
CA MET A 109 15.25 2.96 -23.20
C MET A 109 14.27 3.58 -22.22
N GLU A 110 13.05 3.03 -22.14
CA GLU A 110 12.17 3.30 -21.01
C GLU A 110 12.93 2.90 -19.74
N GLU A 111 13.27 3.87 -18.90
CA GLU A 111 13.81 3.58 -17.58
C GLU A 111 12.80 2.69 -16.86
N ALA A 112 13.19 1.46 -16.49
CA ALA A 112 12.29 0.60 -15.72
C ALA A 112 11.82 1.37 -14.50
N ARG A 113 10.51 1.58 -14.37
CA ARG A 113 9.93 2.31 -13.24
C ARG A 113 10.25 1.59 -11.93
N TYR A 114 10.59 2.33 -10.88
CA TYR A 114 10.71 1.74 -9.53
C TYR A 114 9.32 1.42 -9.01
N THR A 115 9.14 0.22 -8.46
CA THR A 115 7.82 -0.27 -8.04
C THR A 115 7.87 -0.82 -6.63
N ILE A 116 6.69 -1.04 -6.03
CA ILE A 116 6.53 -1.73 -4.75
C ILE A 116 7.28 -3.07 -4.77
N GLN A 117 7.24 -3.78 -5.90
CA GLN A 117 7.87 -5.10 -6.01
C GLN A 117 9.40 -5.02 -5.90
N CYS A 118 10.00 -3.88 -6.28
CA CYS A 118 11.42 -3.64 -6.05
C CYS A 118 11.72 -3.52 -4.55
N GLU A 119 10.88 -2.82 -3.78
CA GLU A 119 11.02 -2.71 -2.32
C GLU A 119 10.85 -4.06 -1.63
N ILE A 120 9.87 -4.86 -2.06
CA ILE A 120 9.65 -6.20 -1.52
C ILE A 120 10.89 -7.08 -1.73
N PHE A 121 11.50 -7.01 -2.92
CA PHE A 121 12.74 -7.73 -3.18
C PHE A 121 13.87 -7.26 -2.25
N SER A 122 14.10 -5.95 -2.15
CA SER A 122 15.13 -5.39 -1.28
C SER A 122 14.90 -5.74 0.19
N PHE A 123 13.65 -5.78 0.64
CA PHE A 123 13.28 -6.25 1.97
C PHE A 123 13.64 -7.74 2.17
N GLY A 124 13.39 -8.60 1.18
CA GLY A 124 13.85 -10.00 1.21
C GLY A 124 15.37 -10.12 1.36
N MET A 125 16.13 -9.28 0.64
CA MET A 125 17.58 -9.21 0.77
C MET A 125 18.04 -8.68 2.12
N LEU A 126 17.34 -7.69 2.71
CA LEU A 126 17.58 -7.20 4.06
C LEU A 126 17.34 -8.30 5.10
N LEU A 127 16.25 -9.07 4.98
CA LEU A 127 15.98 -10.19 5.87
C LEU A 127 17.06 -11.25 5.80
N TRP A 128 17.59 -11.54 4.61
CA TRP A 128 18.73 -12.42 4.44
C TRP A 128 19.98 -11.84 5.11
N GLU A 129 20.28 -10.56 4.91
CA GLU A 129 21.39 -9.85 5.56
C GLU A 129 21.29 -9.96 7.09
N LEU A 130 20.12 -9.73 7.66
CA LEU A 130 19.87 -9.85 9.10
C LEU A 130 19.98 -11.31 9.59
N ALA A 131 19.49 -12.28 8.81
CA ALA A 131 19.52 -13.69 9.17
C ALA A 131 20.97 -14.20 9.33
N PHE A 132 21.83 -13.86 8.36
CA PHE A 132 23.21 -14.34 8.30
C PHE A 132 24.25 -13.33 8.83
N GLN A 133 23.83 -12.09 9.14
CA GLN A 133 24.67 -11.01 9.66
C GLN A 133 25.88 -10.73 8.76
N LYS A 134 25.67 -10.75 7.44
CA LYS A 134 26.67 -10.49 6.40
C LYS A 134 26.06 -9.79 5.20
N ILE A 135 26.88 -9.07 4.44
CA ILE A 135 26.46 -8.38 3.21
C ILE A 135 26.10 -9.44 2.15
N PRO A 136 24.95 -9.34 1.46
CA PRO A 136 24.61 -10.26 0.38
C PRO A 136 25.66 -10.23 -0.73
N TYR A 137 26.04 -11.38 -1.28
CA TYR A 137 27.02 -11.49 -2.37
C TYR A 137 28.40 -10.89 -2.06
N GLU A 138 28.80 -10.87 -0.79
CA GLU A 138 30.12 -10.38 -0.37
C GLU A 138 31.24 -11.09 -1.16
N GLY A 139 32.15 -10.29 -1.73
CA GLY A 139 33.25 -10.76 -2.57
C GLY A 139 32.94 -10.88 -4.08
N MET A 140 31.70 -10.71 -4.52
CA MET A 140 31.36 -10.66 -5.95
C MET A 140 31.48 -9.25 -6.52
N SER A 141 31.91 -9.13 -7.78
CA SER A 141 31.91 -7.84 -8.49
C SER A 141 30.49 -7.39 -8.84
N MET A 142 30.29 -6.10 -9.09
CA MET A 142 29.02 -5.51 -9.53
C MET A 142 28.41 -6.27 -10.74
N LEU A 143 29.25 -6.55 -11.75
CA LEU A 143 28.86 -7.28 -12.95
C LEU A 143 28.49 -8.74 -12.66
N ASP A 144 29.19 -9.38 -11.73
CA ASP A 144 28.91 -10.77 -11.37
C ASP A 144 27.60 -10.88 -10.59
N ILE A 145 27.32 -9.95 -9.68
CA ILE A 145 26.04 -9.88 -8.96
C ILE A 145 24.90 -9.70 -9.96
N GLN A 146 25.03 -8.74 -10.87
CA GLN A 146 24.04 -8.48 -11.92
C GLN A 146 23.77 -9.76 -12.74
N LYS A 147 24.82 -10.41 -13.28
CA LYS A 147 24.68 -11.66 -14.05
C LYS A 147 24.08 -12.81 -13.22
N HIS A 148 24.46 -12.92 -11.95
CA HIS A 148 23.99 -13.96 -11.06
C HIS A 148 22.49 -13.82 -10.78
N VAL A 149 22.06 -12.62 -10.38
CA VAL A 149 20.66 -12.33 -10.03
C VAL A 149 19.76 -12.39 -11.27
N LEU A 150 20.21 -11.90 -12.43
CA LEU A 150 19.46 -11.97 -13.68
C LEU A 150 19.26 -13.41 -14.19
N LYS A 151 20.16 -14.35 -13.84
CA LYS A 151 19.99 -15.79 -14.09
C LYS A 151 19.04 -16.47 -13.10
N GLY A 152 18.37 -15.72 -12.23
CA GLY A 152 17.47 -16.28 -11.22
C GLY A 152 18.19 -16.88 -10.01
N LYS A 153 19.51 -16.76 -9.91
CA LYS A 153 20.26 -17.28 -8.77
C LYS A 153 20.15 -16.34 -7.56
N ARG A 154 20.24 -16.89 -6.36
CA ARG A 154 20.11 -16.19 -5.08
C ARG A 154 21.17 -16.64 -4.10
N GLU A 155 21.30 -15.88 -3.03
CA GLU A 155 22.07 -16.29 -1.86
C GLU A 155 21.55 -17.62 -1.27
N THR A 156 22.41 -18.31 -0.55
CA THR A 156 22.07 -19.60 0.06
C THR A 156 21.32 -19.42 1.38
N LEU A 157 20.31 -20.27 1.63
CA LEU A 157 19.55 -20.32 2.87
C LEU A 157 19.93 -21.57 3.67
N ASN A 158 21.17 -21.62 4.17
CA ASN A 158 21.67 -22.74 4.96
C ASN A 158 21.54 -22.45 6.47
N PHE A 159 20.50 -23.00 7.10
CA PHE A 159 20.26 -22.87 8.54
C PHE A 159 20.74 -24.10 9.36
N GLY A 160 21.45 -25.04 8.75
CA GLY A 160 21.88 -26.30 9.37
C GLY A 160 20.84 -27.43 9.29
N LEU A 161 21.17 -28.59 9.88
CA LEU A 161 20.39 -29.83 9.79
C LEU A 161 19.06 -29.80 10.57
N SER A 162 18.95 -28.95 11.58
CA SER A 162 17.75 -28.85 12.43
C SER A 162 17.44 -27.38 12.73
N PRO A 163 16.90 -26.64 11.75
CA PRO A 163 16.66 -25.23 11.90
C PRO A 163 15.52 -24.95 12.89
N HIS A 164 15.74 -23.94 13.72
CA HIS A 164 14.74 -23.37 14.62
C HIS A 164 13.46 -22.99 13.84
N PRO A 165 12.26 -23.08 14.44
CA PRO A 165 11.01 -22.67 13.78
C PRO A 165 11.09 -21.28 13.13
N ILE A 166 11.59 -20.27 13.84
CA ILE A 166 11.80 -18.91 13.31
C ILE A 166 12.71 -18.92 12.07
N GLN A 167 13.75 -19.76 12.02
CA GLN A 167 14.66 -19.84 10.86
C GLN A 167 13.94 -20.34 9.61
N ARG A 168 13.09 -21.36 9.75
CA ARG A 168 12.27 -21.88 8.66
C ARG A 168 11.30 -20.82 8.14
N GLU A 169 10.60 -20.17 9.06
CA GLU A 169 9.65 -19.09 8.76
C GLU A 169 10.35 -17.90 8.08
N PHE A 170 11.55 -17.50 8.54
CA PHE A 170 12.40 -16.50 7.88
C PHE A 170 12.75 -16.91 6.44
N GLY A 171 13.20 -18.15 6.27
CA GLY A 171 13.57 -18.69 4.96
C GLY A 171 12.41 -18.67 3.96
N GLU A 172 11.19 -18.98 4.41
CA GLU A 172 9.97 -18.89 3.60
C GLU A 172 9.64 -17.45 3.20
N ILE A 173 9.70 -16.50 4.13
CA ILE A 173 9.42 -15.08 3.88
C ILE A 173 10.45 -14.52 2.89
N ILE A 174 11.74 -14.82 3.08
CA ILE A 174 12.80 -14.43 2.14
C ILE A 174 12.50 -15.01 0.75
N LYS A 175 12.15 -16.30 0.66
CA LYS A 175 11.78 -16.95 -0.60
C LYS A 175 10.63 -16.26 -1.31
N LEU A 176 9.57 -15.88 -0.59
CA LEU A 176 8.44 -15.14 -1.16
C LEU A 176 8.84 -13.75 -1.66
N ALA A 177 9.68 -13.05 -0.90
CA ALA A 177 10.06 -11.68 -1.19
C ALA A 177 11.02 -11.54 -2.39
N TRP A 178 11.99 -12.44 -2.54
CA TRP A 178 13.04 -12.33 -3.56
C TRP A 178 12.76 -13.09 -4.87
N GLN A 179 11.49 -13.34 -5.20
CA GLN A 179 11.09 -14.02 -6.44
C GLN A 179 11.62 -13.31 -7.69
N GLN A 180 11.94 -14.10 -8.73
CA GLN A 180 12.49 -13.55 -9.97
C GLN A 180 11.48 -12.65 -10.68
N ASP A 181 10.27 -13.17 -10.90
CA ASP A 181 9.15 -12.41 -11.44
C ASP A 181 8.60 -11.45 -10.37
N PRO A 182 8.58 -10.13 -10.63
CA PRO A 182 8.00 -9.16 -9.71
C PRO A 182 6.54 -9.45 -9.34
N SER A 183 5.75 -10.02 -10.24
CA SER A 183 4.33 -10.29 -10.02
C SER A 183 4.05 -11.42 -9.03
N LEU A 184 5.06 -12.28 -8.75
CA LEU A 184 4.96 -13.35 -7.76
C LEU A 184 5.33 -12.90 -6.34
N ARG A 185 5.91 -11.71 -6.20
CA ARG A 185 6.26 -11.15 -4.89
C ARG A 185 4.99 -10.67 -4.20
N PRO A 186 4.72 -11.06 -2.94
CA PRO A 186 3.49 -10.67 -2.28
C PRO A 186 3.50 -9.20 -1.84
N GLY A 187 2.34 -8.66 -1.50
CA GLY A 187 2.25 -7.36 -0.86
C GLY A 187 2.89 -7.35 0.54
N ILE A 188 3.38 -6.18 0.97
CA ILE A 188 4.10 -6.01 2.25
C ILE A 188 3.28 -6.50 3.45
N GLN A 189 1.95 -6.36 3.40
CA GLN A 189 1.06 -6.77 4.48
C GLN A 189 1.09 -8.28 4.74
N LEU A 190 1.21 -9.11 3.69
CA LEU A 190 1.36 -10.56 3.86
C LEU A 190 2.66 -10.90 4.59
N LEU A 191 3.75 -10.24 4.20
CA LEU A 191 5.05 -10.44 4.85
C LEU A 191 5.00 -9.98 6.31
N PHE A 192 4.34 -8.86 6.61
CA PHE A 192 4.12 -8.39 7.97
C PHE A 192 3.33 -9.40 8.80
N ASN A 193 2.21 -9.92 8.29
CA ASN A 193 1.38 -10.89 9.00
C ASN A 193 2.18 -12.17 9.31
N LYS A 194 2.94 -12.70 8.34
CA LYS A 194 3.82 -13.87 8.57
C LYS A 194 4.87 -13.61 9.65
N LEU A 195 5.49 -12.43 9.66
CA LEU A 195 6.45 -12.04 10.69
C LEU A 195 5.77 -11.87 12.06
N GLN A 196 4.56 -11.29 12.09
CA GLN A 196 3.77 -11.09 13.30
C GLN A 196 3.33 -12.42 13.92
N GLU A 197 2.79 -13.35 13.12
CA GLU A 197 2.41 -14.69 13.56
C GLU A 197 3.61 -15.46 14.13
N SER A 198 4.75 -15.41 13.42
CA SER A 198 6.01 -16.00 13.90
C SER A 198 6.44 -15.40 15.24
N TYR A 199 6.34 -14.08 15.39
CA TYR A 199 6.66 -13.39 16.64
C TYR A 199 5.73 -13.81 17.79
N GLU A 200 4.42 -13.84 17.58
CA GLU A 200 3.44 -14.21 18.61
C GLU A 200 3.63 -15.66 19.09
N LYS A 201 3.84 -16.57 18.12
CA LYS A 201 4.04 -17.99 18.38
C LYS A 201 5.35 -18.27 19.10
N ASN A 202 6.45 -17.65 18.66
CA ASN A 202 7.79 -18.06 19.12
C ASN A 202 8.36 -17.15 20.22
N VAL A 203 7.92 -15.88 20.33
CA VAL A 203 8.44 -14.91 21.31
C VAL A 203 7.46 -14.73 22.46
N LEU A 204 6.23 -14.27 22.18
CA LEU A 204 5.25 -13.97 23.24
C LEU A 204 4.78 -15.23 23.97
N SER A 205 4.44 -16.30 23.23
CA SER A 205 3.93 -17.54 23.82
C SER A 205 4.96 -18.27 24.69
N ASN A 206 6.25 -18.11 24.37
CA ASN A 206 7.35 -18.76 25.09
C ASN A 206 7.95 -17.88 26.21
N LYS A 207 7.36 -16.70 26.51
CA LYS A 207 7.95 -15.67 27.39
C LYS A 207 9.39 -15.28 27.00
N GLY A 208 9.75 -15.46 25.73
CA GLY A 208 11.06 -15.06 25.21
C GLY A 208 11.19 -13.54 25.20
N SER A 209 12.38 -13.04 25.54
CA SER A 209 12.70 -11.61 25.40
C SER A 209 13.69 -11.42 24.26
N PRO A 210 13.50 -10.42 23.38
CA PRO A 210 14.53 -10.04 22.40
C PRO A 210 15.85 -9.76 23.11
N LEU A 211 16.91 -10.49 22.73
CA LEU A 211 18.25 -10.36 23.31
C LEU A 211 19.30 -10.13 22.23
N MET A 212 20.30 -9.33 22.57
CA MET A 212 21.55 -9.14 21.82
C MET A 212 22.71 -9.40 22.76
N ARG A 213 23.73 -10.11 22.28
CA ARG A 213 24.93 -10.40 23.07
C ARG A 213 26.15 -9.82 22.38
N PRO A 214 27.05 -9.09 23.09
CA PRO A 214 28.29 -8.64 22.49
C PRO A 214 29.06 -9.81 21.88
N LEU A 215 29.62 -9.62 20.69
CA LEU A 215 30.60 -10.56 20.15
C LEU A 215 31.84 -10.45 21.04
N LYS A 216 32.25 -11.55 21.69
CA LYS A 216 33.46 -11.55 22.52
C LYS A 216 34.62 -10.99 21.69
N GLU A 217 35.27 -9.94 22.19
CA GLU A 217 36.53 -9.48 21.62
C GLU A 217 37.51 -10.65 21.65
N LYS A 218 38.26 -10.84 20.56
CA LYS A 218 39.42 -11.72 20.59
C LYS A 218 40.45 -11.07 21.52
N GLU A 219 40.35 -11.34 22.82
CA GLU A 219 41.44 -11.09 23.74
C GLU A 219 42.57 -12.06 23.38
N ASN A 220 43.59 -11.51 22.70
CA ASN A 220 44.94 -12.03 22.75
C ASN A 220 45.46 -11.84 24.18
N THR A 221 45.31 -12.85 25.03
CA THR A 221 46.23 -13.02 26.16
C THR A 221 46.43 -14.49 26.51
N ILE A 222 47.70 -14.81 26.67
CA ILE A 222 48.31 -16.11 26.93
C ILE A 222 48.04 -16.55 28.39
N ASN A 223 47.86 -17.86 28.58
CA ASN A 223 47.89 -18.69 29.80
C ASN A 223 46.75 -18.52 30.84
N SER A 224 45.94 -19.57 31.05
CA SER A 224 46.30 -20.73 31.88
C SER A 224 45.14 -21.74 32.01
N THR A 225 45.49 -23.02 31.84
CA THR A 225 44.89 -24.27 32.36
C THR A 225 43.55 -24.23 33.09
N THR A 226 42.56 -25.02 32.63
CA THR A 226 42.25 -26.39 33.15
C THR A 226 41.00 -26.96 32.49
N GLY A 227 41.07 -28.23 32.06
CA GLY A 227 39.95 -29.19 32.11
C GLY A 227 39.16 -29.45 30.81
N ASP A 228 39.61 -30.45 30.06
CA ASP A 228 38.89 -31.54 29.35
C ASP A 228 37.35 -31.59 29.54
N GLU A 229 36.52 -31.96 28.55
CA GLU A 229 36.57 -33.22 27.82
C GLU A 229 35.95 -33.11 26.41
N GLU A 230 36.69 -33.69 25.46
CA GLU A 230 36.25 -34.19 24.17
C GLU A 230 35.37 -35.44 24.39
N LEU A 231 34.14 -35.47 23.85
CA LEU A 231 33.36 -36.71 23.73
C LEU A 231 33.05 -36.98 22.26
N VAL A 232 33.99 -37.69 21.65
CA VAL A 232 33.77 -38.50 20.45
C VAL A 232 33.14 -39.83 20.90
N GLY A 233 31.96 -40.14 20.39
CA GLY A 233 31.32 -41.46 20.49
C GLY A 233 30.34 -41.60 19.33
N SER A 234 30.72 -42.26 18.24
CA SER A 234 30.62 -43.71 18.00
C SER A 234 29.25 -44.11 17.42
N PHE A 235 29.34 -44.61 16.19
CA PHE A 235 28.36 -45.40 15.45
C PHE A 235 27.53 -46.34 16.33
N LEU A 236 26.21 -46.34 16.13
CA LEU A 236 25.37 -47.54 16.12
C LEU A 236 24.32 -47.43 15.02
N SER A 237 24.16 -48.55 14.32
CA SER A 237 23.17 -48.86 13.32
C SER A 237 21.80 -49.14 13.94
N ASP A 238 20.84 -49.40 13.06
CA ASP A 238 19.46 -49.87 13.28
C ASP A 238 18.46 -48.71 13.45
N SER A 239 17.34 -48.65 12.75
CA SER A 239 16.71 -49.53 11.77
C SER A 239 15.61 -48.71 11.06
N GLU A 240 15.25 -49.18 9.87
CA GLU A 240 14.12 -48.78 9.03
C GLU A 240 12.94 -48.09 9.74
N ASP A 241 12.60 -46.88 9.28
CA ASP A 241 11.20 -46.43 9.24
C ASP A 241 11.00 -45.55 8.01
N GLN A 242 10.57 -46.18 6.92
CA GLN A 242 10.07 -45.51 5.74
C GLN A 242 8.68 -44.96 6.06
N ASN A 243 8.61 -43.66 6.35
CA ASN A 243 7.38 -42.90 6.18
C ASN A 243 7.66 -41.76 5.19
N GLU A 244 7.30 -42.01 3.94
CA GLU A 244 7.22 -41.01 2.88
C GLU A 244 6.27 -39.88 3.30
N LEU A 245 6.83 -38.84 3.93
CA LEU A 245 6.17 -37.55 4.01
C LEU A 245 6.22 -36.93 2.61
N THR A 246 5.17 -37.18 1.84
CA THR A 246 4.88 -36.42 0.63
C THR A 246 4.97 -34.92 0.96
N PRO A 247 5.78 -34.12 0.21
CA PRO A 247 5.86 -32.70 0.45
C PRO A 247 4.45 -32.09 0.32
N PRO A 248 4.05 -31.16 1.20
CA PRO A 248 2.75 -30.53 1.09
C PRO A 248 2.60 -29.96 -0.31
N ILE A 249 1.52 -30.34 -1.00
CA ILE A 249 1.19 -29.83 -2.32
C ILE A 249 1.06 -28.31 -2.16
N VAL A 250 2.10 -27.58 -2.57
CA VAL A 250 2.07 -26.12 -2.67
C VAL A 250 1.17 -25.81 -3.85
N ILE A 251 -0.12 -25.60 -3.59
CA ILE A 251 -1.04 -25.11 -4.61
C ILE A 251 -0.56 -23.70 -4.98
N PRO A 252 -0.13 -23.45 -6.23
CA PRO A 252 0.27 -22.11 -6.65
C PRO A 252 -0.89 -21.14 -6.39
N LEU A 253 -0.65 -20.11 -5.58
CA LEU A 253 -1.68 -19.11 -5.28
C LEU A 253 -2.02 -18.37 -6.57
N ILE A 254 -3.23 -18.58 -7.08
CA ILE A 254 -3.73 -17.88 -8.28
C ILE A 254 -3.75 -16.38 -7.95
N PRO A 255 -3.07 -15.49 -8.69
CA PRO A 255 -3.10 -14.07 -8.43
C PRO A 255 -4.53 -13.51 -8.42
N VAL A 256 -4.86 -12.58 -7.52
CA VAL A 256 -6.21 -11.98 -7.43
C VAL A 256 -6.67 -11.40 -8.77
N ARG A 257 -5.76 -10.88 -9.60
CA ARG A 257 -6.08 -10.40 -10.96
C ARG A 257 -6.62 -11.51 -11.87
N GLU A 258 -6.13 -12.73 -11.73
CA GLU A 258 -6.63 -13.88 -12.48
C GLU A 258 -7.96 -14.37 -11.94
N GLY A 259 -8.19 -14.29 -10.62
CA GLY A 259 -9.52 -14.51 -10.06
C GLY A 259 -10.55 -13.50 -10.56
N LEU A 260 -10.15 -12.22 -10.65
CA LEU A 260 -10.95 -11.15 -11.25
C LEU A 260 -11.25 -11.42 -12.73
N GLN A 261 -10.24 -11.80 -13.51
CA GLN A 261 -10.42 -12.12 -14.92
C GLN A 261 -11.33 -13.35 -15.10
N ALA A 262 -11.11 -14.40 -14.31
CA ALA A 262 -11.97 -15.59 -14.30
C ALA A 262 -13.42 -15.25 -13.92
N HIS A 263 -13.63 -14.29 -13.01
CA HIS A 263 -14.97 -13.80 -12.68
C HIS A 263 -15.63 -13.10 -13.88
N LEU A 264 -14.89 -12.29 -14.63
CA LEU A 264 -15.39 -11.62 -15.84
C LEU A 264 -15.67 -12.59 -16.99
N GLU A 265 -14.96 -13.71 -17.04
CA GLU A 265 -15.14 -14.81 -18.00
C GLU A 265 -16.19 -15.83 -17.56
N ASP A 266 -16.96 -15.53 -16.49
CA ASP A 266 -17.94 -16.43 -15.87
C ASP A 266 -17.37 -17.79 -15.40
N ASN A 267 -16.04 -17.92 -15.27
CA ASN A 267 -15.37 -19.06 -14.67
C ASN A 267 -15.38 -18.93 -13.14
N TYR A 268 -16.58 -19.06 -12.57
CA TYR A 268 -16.80 -18.80 -11.15
C TYR A 268 -16.09 -19.78 -10.21
N LYS A 269 -15.81 -21.01 -10.67
CA LYS A 269 -15.02 -21.98 -9.90
C LYS A 269 -13.59 -21.49 -9.69
N LYS A 270 -12.87 -21.17 -10.79
CA LYS A 270 -11.49 -20.68 -10.72
C LYS A 270 -11.40 -19.36 -9.94
N ALA A 271 -12.39 -18.47 -10.15
CA ALA A 271 -12.47 -17.23 -9.41
C ALA A 271 -12.68 -17.46 -7.90
N TRP A 272 -13.59 -18.36 -7.52
CA TRP A 272 -13.81 -18.71 -6.11
C TRP A 272 -12.55 -19.30 -5.47
N GLU A 273 -11.92 -20.29 -6.09
CA GLU A 273 -10.69 -20.91 -5.58
C GLU A 273 -9.58 -19.87 -5.37
N CYS A 274 -9.44 -18.92 -6.31
CA CYS A 274 -8.54 -17.78 -6.17
C CYS A 274 -8.93 -16.88 -4.99
N PHE A 275 -10.17 -16.42 -4.91
CA PHE A 275 -10.58 -15.49 -3.85
C PHE A 275 -10.54 -16.13 -2.47
N GLU A 276 -10.94 -17.40 -2.32
CA GLU A 276 -10.90 -18.13 -1.06
C GLU A 276 -9.46 -18.30 -0.56
N THR A 277 -8.56 -18.77 -1.42
CA THR A 277 -7.15 -18.96 -1.05
C THR A 277 -6.45 -17.64 -0.71
N ASN A 278 -6.68 -16.59 -1.51
CA ASN A 278 -6.09 -15.27 -1.25
C ASN A 278 -6.70 -14.58 -0.01
N ALA A 279 -7.99 -14.75 0.25
CA ALA A 279 -8.63 -14.23 1.46
C ALA A 279 -8.08 -14.89 2.73
N ASN A 280 -7.81 -16.21 2.67
CA ASN A 280 -7.23 -16.96 3.80
C ASN A 280 -5.82 -16.48 4.17
N VAL A 281 -5.06 -15.90 3.23
CA VAL A 281 -3.73 -15.32 3.49
C VAL A 281 -3.76 -13.82 3.75
N GLY A 282 -4.94 -13.20 3.87
CA GLY A 282 -5.05 -11.79 4.26
C GLY A 282 -5.21 -10.78 3.12
N ASP A 283 -5.40 -11.21 1.87
CA ASP A 283 -5.58 -10.26 0.76
C ASP A 283 -6.93 -9.54 0.87
N ILE A 284 -6.86 -8.21 0.95
CA ILE A 284 -8.01 -7.33 1.21
C ILE A 284 -9.03 -7.38 0.05
N ILE A 285 -8.54 -7.46 -1.20
CA ILE A 285 -9.40 -7.50 -2.39
C ILE A 285 -10.08 -8.86 -2.45
N ALA A 286 -9.35 -9.94 -2.19
CA ALA A 286 -9.89 -11.30 -2.13
C ALA A 286 -10.92 -11.46 -1.00
N MET A 287 -10.70 -10.87 0.18
CA MET A 287 -11.71 -10.85 1.26
C MET A 287 -13.00 -10.17 0.81
N TYR A 288 -12.90 -9.05 0.08
CA TYR A 288 -14.09 -8.41 -0.51
C TYR A 288 -14.80 -9.35 -1.49
N TRP A 289 -14.08 -10.00 -2.40
CA TRP A 289 -14.69 -10.90 -3.39
C TRP A 289 -15.23 -12.19 -2.80
N GLN A 290 -14.57 -12.74 -1.77
CA GLN A 290 -15.09 -13.86 -0.99
C GLN A 290 -16.43 -13.49 -0.36
N GLY A 291 -16.53 -12.29 0.23
CA GLY A 291 -17.78 -11.77 0.75
C GLY A 291 -18.85 -11.62 -0.32
N TYR A 292 -18.48 -11.14 -1.50
CA TYR A 292 -19.37 -11.03 -2.66
C TYR A 292 -19.91 -12.39 -3.13
N TYR A 293 -19.06 -13.41 -3.21
CA TYR A 293 -19.45 -14.76 -3.61
C TYR A 293 -20.40 -15.41 -2.60
N TYR A 294 -20.15 -15.26 -1.30
CA TYR A 294 -21.08 -15.71 -0.26
C TYR A 294 -22.40 -14.95 -0.28
N LEU A 295 -22.42 -13.67 -0.69
CA LEU A 295 -23.65 -12.88 -0.77
C LEU A 295 -24.51 -13.29 -1.98
N GLU A 296 -23.89 -13.36 -3.16
CA GLU A 296 -24.58 -13.57 -4.43
C GLU A 296 -24.82 -15.04 -4.75
N GLY A 297 -24.03 -15.94 -4.18
CA GLY A 297 -24.13 -17.38 -4.43
C GLY A 297 -23.70 -17.80 -5.83
N LYS A 298 -22.63 -17.18 -6.37
CA LYS A 298 -22.19 -17.35 -7.77
C LYS A 298 -21.59 -18.74 -8.07
N TYR A 299 -21.01 -19.38 -7.08
CA TYR A 299 -20.39 -20.71 -7.19
C TYR A 299 -20.60 -21.53 -5.91
N ILE A 300 -20.48 -20.86 -4.76
CA ILE A 300 -20.78 -21.44 -3.45
C ILE A 300 -22.17 -21.02 -2.99
N ASP A 301 -22.76 -21.79 -2.06
CA ASP A 301 -24.06 -21.47 -1.47
C ASP A 301 -24.05 -20.11 -0.76
N LYS A 302 -25.19 -19.42 -0.85
CA LYS A 302 -25.38 -18.14 -0.18
C LYS A 302 -25.21 -18.30 1.33
N ASN A 303 -24.36 -17.48 1.91
CA ASN A 303 -24.17 -17.41 3.35
C ASN A 303 -23.97 -15.96 3.79
N LYS A 304 -25.07 -15.33 4.23
CA LYS A 304 -25.07 -13.92 4.65
C LYS A 304 -24.10 -13.63 5.79
N GLN A 305 -23.97 -14.56 6.75
CA GLN A 305 -23.10 -14.38 7.91
C GLN A 305 -21.62 -14.40 7.50
N LYS A 306 -21.21 -15.36 6.66
CA LYS A 306 -19.85 -15.39 6.10
C LYS A 306 -19.57 -14.18 5.20
N ALA A 307 -20.53 -13.78 4.37
CA ALA A 307 -20.41 -12.57 3.57
C ALA A 307 -20.15 -11.33 4.43
N MET A 308 -20.96 -11.16 5.48
CA MET A 308 -20.83 -10.06 6.44
C MET A 308 -19.47 -10.09 7.16
N GLU A 309 -18.97 -11.27 7.53
CA GLU A 309 -17.64 -11.39 8.16
C GLU A 309 -16.51 -11.02 7.20
N SER A 310 -16.52 -11.52 5.96
CA SER A 310 -15.50 -11.20 4.96
C SER A 310 -15.53 -9.71 4.59
N PHE A 311 -16.71 -9.12 4.40
CA PHE A 311 -16.83 -7.68 4.18
C PHE A 311 -16.36 -6.87 5.39
N ARG A 312 -16.64 -7.30 6.62
CA ARG A 312 -16.14 -6.62 7.82
C ARG A 312 -14.61 -6.60 7.84
N LYS A 313 -13.97 -7.75 7.64
CA LYS A 313 -12.50 -7.86 7.63
C LYS A 313 -11.88 -6.95 6.57
N ALA A 314 -12.42 -6.96 5.35
CA ALA A 314 -11.95 -6.08 4.28
C ALA A 314 -12.24 -4.59 4.57
N ALA A 315 -13.39 -4.26 5.18
CA ALA A 315 -13.76 -2.89 5.53
C ALA A 315 -12.86 -2.30 6.62
N ASP A 316 -12.57 -3.09 7.65
CA ASP A 316 -11.68 -2.75 8.75
C ASP A 316 -10.23 -2.58 8.25
N ALA A 317 -9.84 -3.30 7.18
CA ALA A 317 -8.57 -3.14 6.46
C ALA A 317 -8.57 -2.00 5.42
N GLY A 318 -9.62 -1.17 5.36
CA GLY A 318 -9.67 0.02 4.51
C GLY A 318 -10.24 -0.16 3.12
N ASN A 319 -10.82 -1.31 2.78
CA ASN A 319 -11.47 -1.49 1.47
C ASN A 319 -12.78 -0.69 1.41
N THR A 320 -12.80 0.35 0.58
CA THR A 320 -13.94 1.25 0.39
C THR A 320 -15.23 0.54 -0.06
N TYR A 321 -15.13 -0.44 -0.96
CA TYR A 321 -16.29 -1.19 -1.44
C TYR A 321 -16.84 -2.13 -0.36
N ALA A 322 -15.96 -2.73 0.44
CA ALA A 322 -16.32 -3.56 1.57
C ALA A 322 -16.96 -2.73 2.70
N GLN A 323 -16.50 -1.51 2.96
CA GLN A 323 -17.13 -0.59 3.92
C GLN A 323 -18.59 -0.34 3.54
N LEU A 324 -18.87 -0.05 2.27
CA LEU A 324 -20.22 0.11 1.75
C LEU A 324 -21.04 -1.18 1.89
N ARG A 325 -20.50 -2.32 1.45
CA ARG A 325 -21.21 -3.61 1.50
C ARG A 325 -21.50 -4.03 2.93
N TYR A 326 -20.54 -3.89 3.84
CA TYR A 326 -20.70 -4.19 5.25
C TYR A 326 -21.77 -3.31 5.88
N ALA A 327 -21.80 -2.00 5.58
CA ALA A 327 -22.88 -1.13 6.02
C ALA A 327 -24.25 -1.69 5.61
N PHE A 328 -24.42 -2.06 4.34
CA PHE A 328 -25.69 -2.65 3.88
C PHE A 328 -25.99 -4.04 4.45
N CYS A 329 -24.98 -4.86 4.78
CA CYS A 329 -25.20 -6.12 5.48
C CYS A 329 -25.75 -5.94 6.91
N LEU A 330 -25.48 -4.80 7.56
CA LEU A 330 -26.05 -4.46 8.87
C LEU A 330 -27.54 -4.08 8.81
N ILE A 331 -28.04 -3.75 7.62
CA ILE A 331 -29.46 -3.53 7.38
C ILE A 331 -30.09 -4.86 6.97
N ASP A 332 -30.72 -5.53 7.91
CA ASP A 332 -31.57 -6.67 7.59
C ASP A 332 -33.01 -6.19 7.33
N LYS A 333 -33.61 -6.58 6.20
CA LYS A 333 -35.01 -6.26 5.91
C LYS A 333 -35.97 -7.03 6.83
N GLU A 334 -35.51 -8.15 7.40
CA GLU A 334 -36.32 -9.01 8.28
C GLU A 334 -36.14 -8.67 9.77
N ASN A 335 -35.05 -7.99 10.13
CA ASN A 335 -34.70 -7.71 11.52
C ASN A 335 -34.98 -6.23 11.87
N LYS A 336 -35.91 -5.99 12.81
CA LYS A 336 -36.36 -4.64 13.18
C LYS A 336 -35.32 -3.81 13.95
N ASN A 337 -34.19 -4.40 14.34
CA ASN A 337 -33.14 -3.76 15.15
C ASN A 337 -31.90 -3.48 14.30
N ILE A 338 -31.98 -2.46 13.44
CA ILE A 338 -30.83 -1.97 12.66
C ILE A 338 -29.94 -1.15 13.61
N ASP A 339 -28.65 -1.47 13.69
CA ASP A 339 -27.66 -0.59 14.32
C ASP A 339 -27.36 0.59 13.39
N ILE A 340 -28.23 1.61 13.46
CA ILE A 340 -28.16 2.82 12.62
C ILE A 340 -26.82 3.53 12.81
N ASN A 341 -26.28 3.55 14.04
CA ASN A 341 -25.01 4.20 14.33
C ASN A 341 -23.86 3.51 13.59
N LYS A 342 -23.81 2.18 13.62
CA LYS A 342 -22.80 1.40 12.91
C LYS A 342 -22.97 1.48 11.39
N PHE A 343 -24.22 1.44 10.90
CA PHE A 343 -24.52 1.69 9.49
C PHE A 343 -23.97 3.05 9.02
N MET A 344 -24.31 4.13 9.72
CA MET A 344 -23.87 5.48 9.38
C MET A 344 -22.35 5.62 9.47
N LYS A 345 -21.70 4.97 10.45
CA LYS A 345 -20.24 4.97 10.57
C LYS A 345 -19.57 4.38 9.32
N TYR A 346 -19.94 3.17 8.90
CA TYR A 346 -19.30 2.53 7.74
C TYR A 346 -19.70 3.20 6.42
N LEU A 347 -20.91 3.74 6.32
CA LEU A 347 -21.33 4.54 5.17
C LEU A 347 -20.50 5.83 5.06
N GLN A 348 -20.23 6.51 6.19
CA GLN A 348 -19.36 7.67 6.25
C GLN A 348 -17.92 7.32 5.86
N LEU A 349 -17.35 6.24 6.40
CA LEU A 349 -16.01 5.77 6.02
C LEU A 349 -15.88 5.53 4.51
N ALA A 350 -16.86 4.87 3.90
CA ALA A 350 -16.87 4.64 2.46
C ALA A 350 -16.96 5.95 1.66
N ALA A 351 -17.74 6.92 2.14
CA ALA A 351 -17.89 8.22 1.51
C ALA A 351 -16.66 9.11 1.63
N ASP A 352 -15.99 9.10 2.78
CA ASP A 352 -14.73 9.81 3.02
C ASP A 352 -13.61 9.26 2.14
N ASN A 353 -13.66 7.97 1.82
CA ASN A 353 -12.82 7.32 0.81
C ASN A 353 -13.37 7.46 -0.62
N ASN A 354 -14.17 8.50 -0.88
CA ASN A 354 -14.71 8.88 -2.19
C ASN A 354 -15.56 7.79 -2.88
N ASN A 355 -16.30 6.96 -2.17
CA ASN A 355 -17.25 6.07 -2.83
C ASN A 355 -18.51 6.83 -3.30
N ALA A 356 -18.70 6.96 -4.62
CA ALA A 356 -19.86 7.62 -5.21
C ALA A 356 -21.22 7.08 -4.72
N THR A 357 -21.31 5.77 -4.48
CA THR A 357 -22.55 5.15 -3.98
C THR A 357 -22.78 5.46 -2.51
N ALA A 358 -21.73 5.46 -1.68
CA ALA A 358 -21.83 5.85 -0.28
C ALA A 358 -22.21 7.33 -0.13
N LEU A 359 -21.57 8.20 -0.92
CA LEU A 359 -21.89 9.63 -0.98
C LEU A 359 -23.35 9.87 -1.35
N TYR A 360 -23.86 9.17 -2.38
CA TYR A 360 -25.27 9.24 -2.75
C TYR A 360 -26.18 8.81 -1.59
N ASN A 361 -25.88 7.69 -0.93
CA ASN A 361 -26.72 7.17 0.15
C ASN A 361 -26.70 8.07 1.38
N LEU A 362 -25.55 8.65 1.77
CA LEU A 362 -25.50 9.66 2.82
C LEU A 362 -26.32 10.89 2.45
N GLY A 363 -26.16 11.35 1.21
CA GLY A 363 -26.92 12.45 0.65
C GLY A 363 -28.42 12.22 0.76
N ASP A 364 -28.90 11.07 0.30
CA ASP A 364 -30.29 10.66 0.39
C ASP A 364 -30.78 10.52 1.83
N VAL A 365 -29.99 9.92 2.74
CA VAL A 365 -30.34 9.80 4.17
C VAL A 365 -30.57 11.16 4.80
N TYR A 366 -29.63 12.10 4.67
CA TYR A 366 -29.79 13.45 5.22
C TYR A 366 -30.87 14.25 4.49
N PHE A 367 -30.94 14.15 3.16
CA PHE A 367 -31.88 14.91 2.35
C PHE A 367 -33.34 14.52 2.60
N SER A 368 -33.62 13.23 2.73
CA SER A 368 -34.99 12.71 2.91
C SER A 368 -35.35 12.44 4.38
N GLY A 369 -34.37 12.32 5.27
CA GLY A 369 -34.58 11.94 6.67
C GLY A 369 -34.86 10.44 6.86
N LYS A 370 -34.25 9.58 6.03
CA LYS A 370 -34.42 8.12 6.11
C LYS A 370 -33.81 7.55 7.39
N LEU A 371 -34.25 6.34 7.77
CA LEU A 371 -33.73 5.58 8.92
C LEU A 371 -33.85 6.30 10.27
N GLY A 372 -34.82 7.21 10.41
CA GLY A 372 -35.01 7.99 11.65
C GLY A 372 -33.96 9.09 11.86
N ILE A 373 -33.10 9.36 10.88
CA ILE A 373 -32.13 10.45 10.92
C ILE A 373 -32.84 11.77 10.66
N LYS A 374 -32.54 12.80 11.47
CA LYS A 374 -33.09 14.14 11.29
C LYS A 374 -32.71 14.68 9.91
N LYS A 375 -33.73 15.14 9.19
CA LYS A 375 -33.57 15.77 7.87
C LYS A 375 -32.65 16.98 7.95
N ASP A 376 -31.63 16.98 7.11
CA ASP A 376 -30.70 18.08 6.88
C ASP A 376 -30.50 18.23 5.37
N LYS A 377 -31.28 19.14 4.77
CA LYS A 377 -31.30 19.32 3.33
C LYS A 377 -29.96 19.81 2.79
N GLU A 378 -29.30 20.72 3.50
CA GLU A 378 -28.03 21.31 3.05
C GLU A 378 -26.92 20.26 3.07
N LYS A 379 -26.83 19.49 4.16
CA LYS A 379 -25.88 18.37 4.27
C LYS A 379 -26.18 17.26 3.28
N GLY A 380 -27.47 16.97 3.04
CA GLY A 380 -27.89 16.03 2.01
C GLY A 380 -27.47 16.46 0.60
N ILE A 381 -27.74 17.71 0.25
CA ILE A 381 -27.32 18.32 -1.02
C ILE A 381 -25.80 18.31 -1.15
N TYR A 382 -25.05 18.59 -0.08
CA TYR A 382 -23.59 18.54 -0.07
C TYR A 382 -23.07 17.16 -0.52
N TYR A 383 -23.53 16.07 0.10
CA TYR A 383 -23.09 14.72 -0.31
C TYR A 383 -23.60 14.31 -1.69
N LEU A 384 -24.83 14.69 -2.06
CA LEU A 384 -25.35 14.45 -3.41
C LEU A 384 -24.51 15.15 -4.48
N ARG A 385 -24.02 16.38 -4.21
CA ARG A 385 -23.09 17.09 -5.11
C ARG A 385 -21.79 16.31 -5.28
N GLN A 386 -21.18 15.86 -4.19
CA GLN A 386 -19.96 15.04 -4.28
C GLN A 386 -20.18 13.75 -5.06
N ALA A 387 -21.34 13.09 -4.89
CA ALA A 387 -21.70 11.89 -5.66
C ALA A 387 -21.89 12.19 -7.15
N ALA A 388 -22.58 13.29 -7.50
CA ALA A 388 -22.81 13.69 -8.89
C ALA A 388 -21.50 14.04 -9.62
N LEU A 389 -20.55 14.67 -8.91
CA LEU A 389 -19.21 14.94 -9.44
C LEU A 389 -18.44 13.65 -9.78
N GLN A 390 -18.78 12.55 -9.13
CA GLN A 390 -18.25 11.22 -9.45
C GLN A 390 -19.14 10.43 -10.43
N LYS A 391 -19.96 11.13 -11.22
CA LYS A 391 -20.83 10.56 -12.26
C LYS A 391 -21.91 9.62 -11.70
N GLN A 392 -22.34 9.79 -10.44
CA GLN A 392 -23.49 9.06 -9.92
C GLN A 392 -24.79 9.66 -10.53
N ALA A 393 -25.44 8.90 -11.40
CA ALA A 393 -26.60 9.34 -12.18
C ALA A 393 -27.84 9.74 -11.34
N LYS A 394 -28.21 8.96 -10.32
CA LYS A 394 -29.33 9.26 -9.42
C LYS A 394 -29.08 10.52 -8.59
N ALA A 395 -27.84 10.75 -8.17
CA ALA A 395 -27.48 11.98 -7.45
C ALA A 395 -27.68 13.20 -8.36
N LYS A 396 -27.26 13.10 -9.62
CA LYS A 396 -27.47 14.13 -10.63
C LYS A 396 -28.96 14.39 -10.87
N GLU A 397 -29.76 13.34 -11.09
CA GLU A 397 -31.21 13.43 -11.27
C GLU A 397 -31.90 14.14 -10.09
N ILE A 398 -31.57 13.75 -8.85
CA ILE A 398 -32.11 14.43 -7.65
C ILE A 398 -31.69 15.90 -7.65
N LEU A 399 -30.43 16.23 -7.91
CA LEU A 399 -29.98 17.62 -7.93
C LEU A 399 -30.65 18.45 -9.02
N GLU A 400 -30.91 17.89 -10.19
CA GLU A 400 -31.63 18.57 -11.29
C GLU A 400 -33.09 18.92 -10.90
N THR A 401 -33.72 18.11 -10.04
CA THR A 401 -35.08 18.40 -9.53
C THR A 401 -35.09 19.39 -8.37
N VAL A 402 -34.03 19.42 -7.55
CA VAL A 402 -33.98 20.21 -6.30
C VAL A 402 -33.29 21.55 -6.50
N VAL A 403 -32.37 21.66 -7.45
CA VAL A 403 -31.63 22.87 -7.81
C VAL A 403 -32.04 23.25 -9.24
N PRO A 404 -33.00 24.19 -9.42
CA PRO A 404 -33.42 24.59 -10.76
C PRO A 404 -32.23 25.14 -11.54
N LEU A 405 -31.92 24.49 -12.65
CA LEU A 405 -30.80 24.88 -13.51
C LEU A 405 -31.22 26.01 -14.44
N ILE A 406 -30.62 27.17 -14.26
CA ILE A 406 -30.62 28.24 -15.26
C ILE A 406 -29.70 27.79 -16.40
N PRO A 407 -30.11 27.74 -17.68
CA PRO A 407 -29.23 27.31 -18.77
C PRO A 407 -27.91 28.12 -18.79
N VAL A 408 -26.76 27.45 -18.99
CA VAL A 408 -25.44 28.13 -18.97
C VAL A 408 -25.36 29.33 -19.92
N LYS A 409 -26.06 29.27 -21.06
CA LYS A 409 -26.20 30.40 -22.00
C LYS A 409 -26.79 31.67 -21.38
N GLU A 410 -27.70 31.54 -20.42
CA GLU A 410 -28.29 32.67 -19.69
C GLU A 410 -27.31 33.22 -18.66
N GLY A 411 -26.53 32.37 -17.98
CA GLY A 411 -25.44 32.82 -17.12
C GLY A 411 -24.37 33.59 -17.90
N LEU A 412 -24.02 33.11 -19.09
CA LEU A 412 -23.13 33.81 -20.03
C LEU A 412 -23.70 35.18 -20.46
N ARG A 413 -25.00 35.26 -20.72
CA ARG A 413 -25.68 36.51 -21.05
C ARG A 413 -25.66 37.49 -19.86
N ALA A 414 -26.04 37.02 -18.67
CA ALA A 414 -26.00 37.82 -17.45
C ALA A 414 -24.59 38.34 -17.15
N HIS A 415 -23.54 37.53 -17.39
CA HIS A 415 -22.16 37.97 -17.25
C HIS A 415 -21.82 39.14 -18.19
N LYS A 416 -22.25 39.07 -19.46
CA LYS A 416 -22.05 40.15 -20.46
C LYS A 416 -22.81 41.42 -20.08
N GLU A 417 -24.01 41.27 -19.52
CA GLU A 417 -24.85 42.36 -19.01
C GLU A 417 -24.36 42.91 -17.65
N LYS A 418 -23.25 42.36 -17.10
CA LYS A 418 -22.67 42.68 -15.79
C LYS A 418 -23.58 42.38 -14.59
N ASP A 419 -24.61 41.56 -14.78
CA ASP A 419 -25.38 40.97 -13.69
C ASP A 419 -24.60 39.77 -13.12
N TYR A 420 -23.55 40.07 -12.36
CA TYR A 420 -22.66 39.06 -11.80
C TYR A 420 -23.35 38.16 -10.77
N LYS A 421 -24.42 38.64 -10.12
CA LYS A 421 -25.19 37.82 -9.18
C LYS A 421 -25.93 36.71 -9.92
N LYS A 422 -26.73 37.05 -10.93
CA LYS A 422 -27.48 36.07 -11.71
C LYS A 422 -26.57 35.11 -12.47
N ALA A 423 -25.45 35.63 -12.99
CA ALA A 423 -24.44 34.80 -13.64
C ALA A 423 -23.78 33.83 -12.66
N TRP A 424 -23.43 34.28 -11.45
CA TRP A 424 -22.90 33.41 -10.40
C TRP A 424 -23.89 32.31 -10.02
N GLU A 425 -25.15 32.66 -9.75
CA GLU A 425 -26.19 31.68 -9.41
C GLU A 425 -26.34 30.60 -10.50
N CYS A 426 -26.30 31.00 -11.78
CA CYS A 426 -26.32 30.08 -12.91
C CYS A 426 -25.07 29.19 -12.95
N PHE A 427 -23.87 29.76 -12.91
CA PHE A 427 -22.63 28.97 -13.00
C PHE A 427 -22.43 28.06 -11.80
N GLU A 428 -22.77 28.52 -10.59
CA GLU A 428 -22.72 27.71 -9.38
C GLU A 428 -23.70 26.52 -9.48
N ALA A 429 -24.95 26.75 -9.87
CA ALA A 429 -25.93 25.68 -10.01
C ALA A 429 -25.51 24.62 -11.05
N ASN A 430 -25.01 25.04 -12.22
CA ASN A 430 -24.58 24.12 -13.27
C ASN A 430 -23.25 23.43 -12.95
N ALA A 431 -22.30 24.14 -12.32
CA ALA A 431 -21.04 23.53 -11.88
C ALA A 431 -21.28 22.43 -10.83
N ASN A 432 -22.30 22.63 -9.96
CA ASN A 432 -22.70 21.67 -8.94
C ASN A 432 -23.25 20.34 -9.49
N VAL A 433 -23.78 20.33 -10.72
CA VAL A 433 -24.23 19.10 -11.42
C VAL A 433 -23.22 18.57 -12.43
N GLY A 434 -22.01 19.16 -12.47
CA GLY A 434 -20.89 18.69 -13.28
C GLY A 434 -20.81 19.28 -14.69
N ASP A 435 -21.52 20.38 -14.99
CA ASP A 435 -21.35 21.07 -16.27
C ASP A 435 -19.95 21.68 -16.35
N ILE A 436 -19.17 21.23 -17.33
CA ILE A 436 -17.74 21.57 -17.44
C ILE A 436 -17.54 23.06 -17.74
N LEU A 437 -18.41 23.66 -18.55
CA LEU A 437 -18.33 25.08 -18.89
C LEU A 437 -18.66 25.93 -17.66
N ALA A 438 -19.66 25.55 -16.89
CA ALA A 438 -20.00 26.20 -15.64
C ALA A 438 -18.90 26.08 -14.57
N ILE A 439 -18.23 24.91 -14.46
CA ILE A 439 -17.06 24.73 -13.59
C ILE A 439 -15.95 25.72 -13.95
N TYR A 440 -15.66 25.89 -15.24
CA TYR A 440 -14.71 26.89 -15.71
C TYR A 440 -15.11 28.31 -15.30
N TRP A 441 -16.36 28.71 -15.53
CA TRP A 441 -16.84 30.05 -15.17
C TRP A 441 -16.86 30.29 -13.66
N GLN A 442 -17.17 29.28 -12.87
CA GLN A 442 -17.07 29.36 -11.41
C GLN A 442 -15.62 29.62 -10.98
N GLY A 443 -14.65 28.93 -11.59
CA GLY A 443 -13.22 29.19 -11.37
C GLY A 443 -12.82 30.62 -11.73
N TYR A 444 -13.33 31.13 -12.86
CA TYR A 444 -13.10 32.52 -13.28
C TYR A 444 -13.65 33.54 -12.27
N TYR A 445 -14.83 33.31 -11.70
CA TYR A 445 -15.43 34.21 -10.70
C TYR A 445 -14.61 34.25 -9.39
N TYR A 446 -14.09 33.11 -8.94
CA TYR A 446 -13.15 33.07 -7.81
C TYR A 446 -11.79 33.71 -8.13
N LEU A 447 -11.30 33.61 -9.37
CA LEU A 447 -10.03 34.24 -9.77
C LEU A 447 -10.13 35.76 -9.78
N GLU A 448 -11.22 36.29 -10.32
CA GLU A 448 -11.44 37.74 -10.50
C GLU A 448 -12.10 38.40 -9.29
N GLY A 449 -12.74 37.63 -8.41
CA GLY A 449 -13.52 38.16 -7.29
C GLY A 449 -14.83 38.81 -7.74
N LYS A 450 -15.50 38.26 -8.77
CA LYS A 450 -16.79 38.76 -9.25
C LYS A 450 -17.90 38.12 -8.42
N HIS A 451 -18.70 38.93 -7.71
CA HIS A 451 -19.77 38.50 -6.78
C HIS A 451 -19.30 37.72 -5.53
N VAL A 452 -18.28 36.88 -5.66
CA VAL A 452 -17.64 36.12 -4.58
C VAL A 452 -16.25 36.67 -4.25
N GLU A 453 -15.76 36.41 -3.04
CA GLU A 453 -14.40 36.78 -2.66
C GLU A 453 -13.35 36.07 -3.51
N LYS A 454 -12.25 36.78 -3.78
CA LYS A 454 -11.15 36.27 -4.59
C LYS A 454 -10.46 35.10 -3.89
N ASN A 455 -10.41 33.94 -4.53
CA ASN A 455 -9.76 32.75 -4.02
C ASN A 455 -8.99 32.03 -5.14
N LYS A 456 -7.69 32.31 -5.24
CA LYS A 456 -6.83 31.76 -6.30
C LYS A 456 -6.67 30.24 -6.22
N GLN A 457 -6.60 29.67 -5.02
CA GLN A 457 -6.44 28.23 -4.84
C GLN A 457 -7.68 27.48 -5.33
N LYS A 458 -8.87 27.95 -4.92
CA LYS A 458 -10.15 27.38 -5.37
C LYS A 458 -10.36 27.54 -6.87
N ALA A 459 -9.96 28.68 -7.44
CA ALA A 459 -9.97 28.88 -8.89
C ALA A 459 -9.07 27.86 -9.61
N MET A 460 -7.84 27.65 -9.11
CA MET A 460 -6.89 26.68 -9.68
C MET A 460 -7.44 25.25 -9.64
N GLU A 461 -8.06 24.83 -8.54
CA GLU A 461 -8.70 23.51 -8.42
C GLU A 461 -9.84 23.32 -9.43
N LEU A 462 -10.68 24.34 -9.62
CA LEU A 462 -11.78 24.33 -10.59
C LEU A 462 -11.26 24.31 -12.04
N PHE A 463 -10.21 25.08 -12.35
CA PHE A 463 -9.57 25.04 -13.67
C PHE A 463 -8.94 23.68 -13.95
N ARG A 464 -8.23 23.08 -13.00
CA ARG A 464 -7.70 21.72 -13.16
C ARG A 464 -8.81 20.74 -13.52
N LYS A 465 -9.89 20.76 -12.75
CA LYS A 465 -11.03 19.86 -12.96
C LYS A 465 -11.69 20.02 -14.34
N ALA A 466 -11.88 21.25 -14.80
CA ALA A 466 -12.43 21.49 -16.14
C ALA A 466 -11.41 21.16 -17.25
N ALA A 467 -10.12 21.35 -17.01
CA ALA A 467 -9.03 21.02 -17.93
C ALA A 467 -8.91 19.50 -18.15
N ASP A 468 -8.97 18.72 -17.07
CA ASP A 468 -8.98 17.26 -17.09
C ASP A 468 -10.19 16.71 -17.86
N ALA A 469 -11.28 17.47 -17.91
CA ALA A 469 -12.49 17.18 -18.67
C ALA A 469 -12.48 17.72 -20.12
N GLY A 470 -11.35 18.29 -20.58
CA GLY A 470 -11.14 18.71 -21.97
C GLY A 470 -11.55 20.16 -22.29
N ASN A 471 -11.81 21.02 -21.29
CA ASN A 471 -12.10 22.43 -21.55
C ASN A 471 -10.82 23.21 -21.86
N ALA A 472 -10.70 23.70 -23.11
CA ALA A 472 -9.51 24.40 -23.59
C ALA A 472 -9.19 25.70 -22.83
N ASP A 473 -10.22 26.50 -22.49
CA ASP A 473 -10.03 27.73 -21.72
C ASP A 473 -9.51 27.43 -20.30
N ALA A 474 -9.99 26.35 -19.68
CA ALA A 474 -9.55 25.90 -18.38
C ALA A 474 -8.12 25.37 -18.41
N GLN A 475 -7.72 24.64 -19.47
CA GLN A 475 -6.33 24.19 -19.65
C GLN A 475 -5.37 25.37 -19.70
N LEU A 476 -5.70 26.40 -20.46
CA LEU A 476 -4.90 27.62 -20.55
C LEU A 476 -4.81 28.33 -19.20
N ARG A 477 -5.93 28.53 -18.50
CA ARG A 477 -5.95 29.20 -17.19
C ARG A 477 -5.22 28.39 -16.11
N TYR A 478 -5.33 27.07 -16.13
CA TYR A 478 -4.60 26.20 -15.21
C TYR A 478 -3.09 26.29 -15.44
N ALA A 479 -2.64 26.29 -16.70
CA ALA A 479 -1.24 26.49 -17.05
C ALA A 479 -0.69 27.82 -16.51
N PHE A 480 -1.43 28.93 -16.67
CA PHE A 480 -1.04 30.21 -16.09
C PHE A 480 -0.95 30.19 -14.56
N CYS A 481 -1.87 29.48 -13.88
CA CYS A 481 -1.81 29.34 -12.42
C CYS A 481 -0.57 28.57 -11.94
N LEU A 482 -0.06 27.62 -12.73
CA LEU A 482 1.16 26.87 -12.40
C LEU A 482 2.42 27.74 -12.56
N ILE A 483 2.52 28.49 -13.64
CA ILE A 483 3.65 29.40 -13.92
C ILE A 483 3.77 30.48 -12.83
N ASP A 484 2.65 31.09 -12.42
CA ASP A 484 2.61 32.08 -11.34
C ASP A 484 3.07 31.52 -9.99
N LYS A 485 2.89 30.21 -9.77
CA LYS A 485 3.29 29.53 -8.53
C LYS A 485 4.80 29.25 -8.50
N GLU A 486 5.36 28.83 -9.64
CA GLU A 486 6.81 28.59 -9.79
C GLU A 486 7.60 29.89 -9.62
N ASN A 487 7.16 30.99 -10.25
CA ASN A 487 7.84 32.29 -10.12
C ASN A 487 7.85 32.80 -8.67
N LYS A 488 6.79 32.54 -7.89
CA LYS A 488 6.74 32.93 -6.46
C LYS A 488 7.57 32.07 -5.54
N SER A 489 7.88 30.82 -5.92
CA SER A 489 8.77 29.95 -5.15
C SER A 489 10.26 30.19 -5.41
N ILE A 490 10.58 30.94 -6.46
CA ILE A 490 11.96 31.33 -6.80
C ILE A 490 12.36 32.63 -6.11
N ASP A 491 11.38 33.48 -5.77
CA ASP A 491 11.57 34.77 -5.09
C ASP A 491 11.40 34.70 -3.54
N SER A 492 11.23 33.50 -2.96
CA SER A 492 11.10 33.25 -1.51
C SER A 492 12.22 32.34 -1.00
#